data_AF-A0AAV5WW24-F1
#
_entry.id   AF-A0AAV5WW24-F1
#
_cell.length_a   1.000
_cell.length_b   1.000
_cell.length_c   1.000
_cell.angle_alpha   90.00
_cell.angle_beta   90.00
_cell.angle_gamma   90.00
#
_symmetry.space_group_name_H-M   'P 1'
#
loop_
_entity.id
_entity.type
_entity.pdbx_description
1 polymer ?
#
loop_
_entity_poly.entity_id
_entity_poly.type
_entity_poly.pdbx_seq_one_letter_code
_entity_poly.pdbx_strand_id
1 'polypeptide(L)'
;STKWEVMKMMEKIKDALNTIISREEWMDEKTRQLAQFKLSRMLYYAGNRDWIDNDTLLDDYHSGLNISIDDSLDQMLENINRWKSDGEYLR
;
A
#
# COMPACT_ATOMS: atom_id res chain seq x y z
N SER A 1 -8.03 -14.18 -9.34
CA SER A 1 -9.51 -14.11 -9.35
C SER A 1 -10.05 -13.12 -8.31
N THR A 2 -9.81 -13.31 -7.00
CA THR A 2 -10.36 -12.43 -5.93
C THR A 2 -9.82 -10.98 -5.93
N LYS A 3 -8.51 -10.77 -6.12
CA LYS A 3 -7.89 -9.42 -6.12
C LYS A 3 -8.51 -8.49 -7.18
N TRP A 4 -8.70 -9.01 -8.38
CA TRP A 4 -9.32 -8.30 -9.50
C TRP A 4 -10.78 -7.91 -9.19
N GLU A 5 -11.57 -8.85 -8.66
CA GLU A 5 -12.98 -8.56 -8.31
C GLU A 5 -13.08 -7.47 -7.24
N VAL A 6 -12.19 -7.49 -6.24
CA VAL A 6 -12.12 -6.43 -5.21
C VAL A 6 -11.75 -5.08 -5.84
N MET A 7 -10.77 -5.02 -6.74
CA MET A 7 -10.40 -3.78 -7.44
C MET A 7 -11.57 -3.21 -8.24
N LYS A 8 -12.28 -4.07 -8.98
CA LYS A 8 -13.47 -3.68 -9.75
C LYS A 8 -14.62 -3.20 -8.85
N MET A 9 -14.80 -3.79 -7.67
CA MET A 9 -15.76 -3.30 -6.69
C MET A 9 -15.39 -1.92 -6.15
N MET A 10 -14.09 -1.69 -5.89
CA MET A 10 -13.60 -0.39 -5.42
C MET A 10 -13.79 0.71 -6.46
N GLU A 11 -13.57 0.43 -7.74
CA GLU A 11 -13.87 1.36 -8.84
C GLU A 11 -15.34 1.76 -8.84
N LYS A 12 -16.26 0.79 -8.75
CA LYS A 12 -17.71 1.06 -8.67
C LYS A 12 -18.10 1.93 -7.47
N ILE A 13 -17.46 1.70 -6.31
CA ILE A 13 -17.71 2.52 -5.10
C ILE A 13 -17.25 3.96 -5.33
N LYS A 14 -16.09 4.16 -5.96
CA LYS A 14 -15.59 5.49 -6.31
C LYS A 14 -16.48 6.21 -7.31
N ASP A 15 -16.99 5.52 -8.32
CA ASP A 15 -17.93 6.13 -9.28
C ASP A 15 -19.25 6.53 -8.61
N ALA A 16 -19.77 5.67 -7.72
CA ALA A 16 -20.97 5.97 -6.95
C ALA A 16 -20.75 7.19 -6.03
N LEU A 17 -19.62 7.25 -5.33
CA LEU A 17 -19.26 8.37 -4.46
C LEU A 17 -19.08 9.67 -5.26
N ASN A 18 -18.45 9.60 -6.44
CA ASN A 18 -18.31 10.76 -7.33
C ASN A 18 -19.69 11.27 -7.79
N THR A 19 -20.61 10.35 -8.09
CA THR A 19 -21.99 10.69 -8.47
C THR A 19 -22.72 11.40 -7.34
N ILE A 20 -22.55 10.94 -6.09
CA ILE A 20 -23.11 11.58 -4.90
C ILE A 20 -22.53 12.99 -4.77
N ILE A 21 -21.20 13.13 -4.71
CA ILE A 21 -20.51 14.42 -4.57
C ILE A 21 -20.96 15.43 -5.64
N SER A 22 -21.20 14.96 -6.87
CA SER A 22 -21.63 15.81 -7.99
C SER A 22 -23.06 16.33 -7.86
N ARG A 23 -23.89 15.70 -7.04
CA ARG A 23 -25.32 16.02 -6.87
C ARG A 23 -25.64 16.72 -5.55
N GLU A 24 -24.71 16.74 -4.61
CA GLU A 24 -24.91 17.40 -3.31
C GLU A 24 -24.96 18.93 -3.43
N GLU A 25 -26.02 19.52 -2.87
CA GLU A 25 -26.25 20.97 -2.85
C GLU A 25 -25.61 21.67 -1.65
N TRP A 26 -25.25 20.93 -0.59
CA TRP A 26 -24.68 21.51 0.63
C TRP A 26 -23.18 21.85 0.50
N MET A 27 -22.49 21.31 -0.51
CA MET A 27 -21.09 21.64 -0.80
C MET A 27 -21.00 22.79 -1.80
N ASP A 28 -20.20 23.80 -1.48
CA ASP A 28 -19.80 24.80 -2.46
C ASP A 28 -18.92 24.17 -3.56
N GLU A 29 -18.84 24.86 -4.70
CA GLU A 29 -18.12 24.38 -5.88
C GLU A 29 -16.64 24.06 -5.61
N LYS A 30 -15.96 24.89 -4.82
CA LYS A 30 -14.54 24.69 -4.51
C LYS A 30 -14.34 23.44 -3.66
N THR A 31 -15.19 23.25 -2.64
CA THR A 31 -15.18 22.05 -1.79
C THR A 31 -15.48 20.79 -2.61
N ARG A 32 -16.44 20.86 -3.53
CA ARG A 32 -16.79 19.76 -4.44
C ARG A 32 -15.62 19.35 -5.32
N GLN A 33 -14.96 20.30 -5.97
CA GLN A 33 -13.79 20.04 -6.83
C GLN A 33 -12.65 19.40 -6.03
N LEU A 34 -12.38 19.86 -4.81
CA LEU A 34 -11.37 19.27 -3.94
C LEU A 34 -11.71 17.84 -3.52
N ALA A 35 -12.99 17.56 -3.23
CA ALA A 35 -13.46 16.22 -2.92
C ALA A 35 -13.31 15.27 -4.11
N GLN A 36 -13.68 15.70 -5.32
CA GLN A 36 -13.49 14.94 -6.56
C GLN A 36 -12.01 14.70 -6.88
N PHE A 37 -11.16 15.70 -6.64
CA PHE A 37 -9.71 15.56 -6.80
C PHE A 37 -9.10 14.55 -5.81
N LYS A 38 -9.52 14.59 -4.54
CA LYS A 38 -9.10 13.57 -3.55
C LYS A 38 -9.55 12.18 -3.99
N LEU A 39 -10.78 12.06 -4.47
CA LEU A 39 -11.34 10.82 -4.95
C LEU A 39 -10.59 10.30 -6.18
N SER A 40 -10.24 11.17 -7.14
CA SER A 40 -9.48 10.79 -8.34
C SER A 40 -8.10 10.23 -8.00
N ARG A 41 -7.46 10.73 -6.94
CA ARG A 41 -6.14 10.30 -6.46
C ARG A 41 -6.15 9.12 -5.47
N MET A 42 -7.33 8.59 -5.12
CA MET A 42 -7.42 7.45 -4.21
C MET A 42 -6.74 6.22 -4.82
N LEU A 43 -5.76 5.65 -4.10
CA LEU A 43 -5.06 4.42 -4.45
C LEU A 43 -5.75 3.22 -3.80
N TYR A 44 -5.79 2.10 -4.52
CA TYR A 44 -6.36 0.85 -4.02
C TYR A 44 -5.25 -0.18 -3.83
N TYR A 45 -5.15 -0.71 -2.61
CA TYR A 45 -4.30 -1.84 -2.30
C TYR A 45 -5.20 -3.03 -1.99
N ALA A 46 -5.16 -4.06 -2.84
CA ALA A 46 -5.95 -5.27 -2.66
C ALA A 46 -5.02 -6.50 -2.67
N GLY A 47 -5.06 -7.30 -1.60
CA GLY A 47 -4.16 -8.43 -1.42
C GLY A 47 -2.73 -7.99 -1.13
N ASN A 48 -1.77 -8.61 -1.81
CA ASN A 48 -0.34 -8.32 -1.65
C ASN A 48 0.12 -7.16 -2.56
N ARG A 49 1.21 -6.50 -2.15
CA ARG A 49 1.91 -5.53 -3.00
C ARG A 49 2.49 -6.25 -4.21
N ASP A 50 2.41 -5.63 -5.38
CA ASP A 50 2.78 -6.26 -6.66
C ASP A 50 4.26 -6.69 -6.74
N TRP A 51 5.12 -6.11 -5.90
CA TRP A 51 6.54 -6.48 -5.85
C TRP A 51 6.80 -7.80 -5.11
N ILE A 52 5.86 -8.29 -4.28
CA ILE A 52 6.05 -9.53 -3.50
C ILE A 52 6.10 -10.76 -4.42
N ASP A 53 5.40 -10.72 -5.56
CA ASP A 53 5.40 -11.82 -6.54
C ASP A 53 6.61 -11.73 -7.51
N ASN A 54 7.48 -10.74 -7.34
CA ASN A 54 8.70 -10.58 -8.14
C ASN A 54 9.91 -10.94 -7.28
N ASP A 55 10.47 -12.12 -7.52
CA ASP A 55 11.62 -12.65 -6.76
C ASP A 55 12.78 -11.67 -6.69
N THR A 56 13.10 -10.97 -7.78
CA THR A 56 14.20 -9.99 -7.80
C THR A 56 13.93 -8.81 -6.87
N LEU A 57 12.72 -8.27 -6.89
CA LEU A 57 12.36 -7.16 -6.00
C LEU A 57 12.22 -7.62 -4.56
N LEU A 58 11.77 -8.85 -4.34
CA LEU A 58 11.66 -9.46 -3.02
C LEU A 58 13.03 -9.69 -2.39
N ASP A 59 13.98 -10.21 -3.16
CA ASP A 59 15.36 -10.45 -2.73
C ASP A 59 16.09 -9.13 -2.49
N ASP A 60 15.96 -8.15 -3.39
CA ASP A 60 16.56 -6.82 -3.23
C ASP A 60 16.08 -6.12 -1.95
N TYR A 61 14.76 -6.18 -1.69
CA TYR A 61 14.17 -5.62 -0.47
C TYR A 61 14.73 -6.26 0.81
N HIS A 62 15.04 -7.56 0.78
CA HIS A 62 15.59 -8.29 1.93
C HIS A 62 17.12 -8.46 1.89
N SER A 63 17.82 -7.85 0.93
CA SER A 63 19.26 -8.03 0.71
C SER A 63 20.14 -7.67 1.91
N GLY A 64 19.70 -6.72 2.73
CA GLY A 64 20.38 -6.33 3.98
C GLY A 64 20.08 -7.23 5.19
N LEU A 65 19.15 -8.18 5.07
CA LEU A 65 18.80 -9.09 6.16
C LEU A 65 19.69 -10.32 6.11
N ASN A 66 20.55 -10.47 7.11
CA ASN A 66 21.45 -11.62 7.23
C ASN A 66 21.12 -12.44 8.47
N ILE A 67 20.57 -13.64 8.27
CA ILE A 67 20.23 -14.60 9.34
C ILE A 67 20.74 -15.98 8.94
N SER A 68 21.43 -16.66 9.85
CA SER A 68 21.93 -18.03 9.67
C SER A 68 21.13 -19.04 10.50
N ILE A 69 21.15 -20.30 10.08
CA ILE A 69 20.63 -21.42 10.88
C ILE A 69 21.46 -21.68 12.15
N ASP A 70 22.71 -21.24 12.15
CA ASP A 70 23.64 -21.40 13.28
C ASP A 70 23.54 -20.23 14.30
N ASP A 71 22.77 -19.19 13.97
CA ASP A 71 22.56 -18.05 14.88
C ASP A 71 21.74 -18.50 16.10
N SER A 72 22.14 -18.02 17.28
CA SER A 72 21.27 -18.08 18.45
C SER A 72 20.05 -17.17 18.25
N LEU A 73 18.98 -17.41 19.01
CA LEU A 73 17.79 -16.54 18.98
C LEU A 73 18.13 -15.06 19.18
N ASP A 74 19.05 -14.76 20.10
CA ASP A 74 19.48 -13.38 20.38
C ASP A 74 20.18 -12.75 19.17
N GLN A 75 21.07 -13.51 18.50
CA GLN A 75 21.75 -13.05 17.29
C GLN A 75 20.77 -12.80 16.13
N MET A 76 19.79 -13.70 15.94
CA MET A 76 18.74 -13.51 14.95
C MET A 76 17.94 -12.23 15.22
N LEU A 77 17.56 -11.99 16.48
CA LEU A 77 16.80 -10.80 16.88
C LEU A 77 17.60 -9.52 16.68
N GLU A 78 18.90 -9.52 17.02
CA GLU A 78 19.78 -8.39 16.76
C GLU A 78 19.90 -8.07 15.27
N ASN A 79 20.08 -9.09 14.43
CA ASN A 79 20.19 -8.94 12.98
C ASN A 79 18.90 -8.39 12.36
N ILE A 80 17.74 -8.92 12.78
CA ILE A 80 16.42 -8.41 12.35
C ILE A 80 16.21 -6.96 12.78
N ASN A 81 16.55 -6.62 14.03
CA ASN A 81 16.37 -5.26 14.54
C ASN A 81 17.28 -4.27 13.79
N ARG A 82 18.54 -4.65 13.52
CA ARG A 82 19.47 -3.85 12.72
C ARG A 82 18.93 -3.59 11.31
N TRP A 83 18.52 -4.64 10.61
CA TRP A 83 17.93 -4.51 9.27
C TRP A 83 16.69 -3.61 9.25
N LYS A 84 15.81 -3.73 10.26
CA LYS A 84 14.64 -2.85 10.41
C LYS A 84 15.06 -1.39 10.56
N SER A 85 16.00 -1.12 11.47
CA SER A 85 16.50 0.24 11.69
C SER A 85 17.13 0.83 10.43
N ASP A 86 17.98 0.07 9.74
CA ASP A 86 18.64 0.51 8.51
C ASP A 86 17.61 0.78 7.39
N GLY A 87 16.59 -0.07 7.27
CA GLY A 87 15.50 0.10 6.30
C GLY A 87 14.56 1.27 6.59
N GLU A 88 14.39 1.66 7.86
CA GLU A 88 13.63 2.86 8.24
C GLU A 88 14.39 4.16 7.91
N TYR A 89 15.72 4.17 7.99
CA TYR A 89 16.54 5.34 7.64
C TYR A 89 16.59 5.64 6.14
N LEU A 90 16.29 4.66 5.28
CA LEU A 90 16.36 4.79 3.82
C LEU A 90 15.01 5.12 3.15
N ARG A 91 13.92 5.28 3.92
CA ARG A 91 12.57 5.62 3.43
C ARG A 91 12.17 7.05 3.74
#